data_AF-A0A094DQW3-F1
#
_entry.id   AF-A0A094DQW3-F1
#
_cell.length_a   1.000
_cell.length_b   1.000
_cell.length_c   1.000
_cell.angle_alpha   90.00
_cell.angle_beta   90.00
_cell.angle_gamma   90.00
#
_symmetry.space_group_name_H-M   'P 1'
#
loop_
_entity.id
_entity.type
_entity.pdbx_description
1 polymer ?
#
loop_
_entity_poly.entity_id
_entity_poly.type
_entity_poly.pdbx_seq_one_letter_code
_entity_poly.pdbx_strand_id
1 'polypeptide(L)'
;MDINKMDQGLLKRNPALTSAEFYHHWYHVHAPLVIPFFLHSGIQHYEQMHAPLSTDDPNLDILVWDGVAGMPPQEVLDAPSTLPKWKADYYREVILVDEKRFLVSAALDHIVRVKPGTVAGERKVVIQEGKALVEVGEEVWRVWREYERRGKKE
;
A
#
# COMPACT_ATOMS: atom_id res chain seq x y z
N MET A 1 11.92 -13.67 3.07
CA MET A 1 12.41 -12.28 3.19
C MET A 1 12.32 -11.91 4.66
N ASP A 2 13.37 -11.36 5.27
CA ASP A 2 13.33 -10.97 6.68
C ASP A 2 12.54 -9.66 6.82
N ILE A 3 11.42 -9.72 7.52
CA ILE A 3 10.48 -8.61 7.72
C ILE A 3 11.13 -7.43 8.46
N ASN A 4 12.21 -7.69 9.21
CA ASN A 4 13.00 -6.68 9.90
C ASN A 4 13.93 -5.90 8.95
N LYS A 5 13.80 -6.09 7.63
CA LYS A 5 14.55 -5.37 6.59
C LYS A 5 13.64 -4.56 5.65
N MET A 6 12.34 -4.50 5.92
CA MET A 6 11.37 -3.79 5.07
C MET A 6 11.21 -2.35 5.52
N ASP A 7 11.34 -1.41 4.59
CA ASP A 7 11.07 0.00 4.91
C ASP A 7 9.62 0.18 5.35
N GLN A 8 9.42 1.15 6.23
CA GLN A 8 8.13 1.48 6.78
C GLN A 8 7.69 2.83 6.25
N GLY A 9 6.55 2.87 5.57
CA GLY A 9 5.93 4.10 5.06
C GLY A 9 4.85 4.57 6.01
N LEU A 10 5.06 5.70 6.68
CA LEU A 10 4.07 6.33 7.56
C LEU A 10 3.02 7.06 6.71
N LEU A 11 1.75 6.81 7.00
CA LEU A 11 0.60 7.32 6.25
C LEU A 11 -0.33 8.14 7.15
N LYS A 12 -0.95 9.15 6.54
CA LYS A 12 -1.95 9.99 7.19
C LYS A 12 -3.32 9.73 6.60
N ARG A 13 -4.27 9.48 7.47
CA ARG A 13 -5.66 9.23 7.14
C ARG A 13 -6.35 10.50 6.64
N ASN A 14 -7.35 10.34 5.80
CA ASN A 14 -8.29 11.41 5.49
C ASN A 14 -9.00 11.87 6.78
N PRO A 15 -8.88 13.14 7.20
CA PRO A 15 -9.45 13.63 8.47
C PRO A 15 -10.97 13.52 8.55
N ALA A 16 -11.68 13.36 7.42
CA ALA A 16 -13.13 13.15 7.38
C ALA A 16 -13.56 11.75 7.83
N LEU A 17 -12.65 10.77 7.88
CA LEU A 17 -12.94 9.42 8.36
C LEU A 17 -12.76 9.35 9.89
N THR A 18 -13.13 8.22 10.46
CA THR A 18 -12.64 7.76 11.77
C THR A 18 -11.47 6.79 11.55
N SER A 19 -10.69 6.50 12.59
CA SER A 19 -9.62 5.50 12.49
C SER A 19 -10.17 4.13 12.09
N ALA A 20 -11.33 3.73 12.62
CA ALA A 20 -11.97 2.47 12.27
C ALA A 20 -12.37 2.39 10.79
N GLU A 21 -12.97 3.46 10.24
CA GLU A 21 -13.32 3.53 8.81
C GLU A 21 -12.09 3.50 7.91
N PHE A 22 -11.01 4.17 8.33
CA PHE A 22 -9.74 4.13 7.61
C PHE A 22 -9.12 2.75 7.58
N TYR A 23 -9.01 2.07 8.73
CA TYR A 23 -8.44 0.72 8.77
C TYR A 23 -9.31 -0.28 8.01
N HIS A 24 -10.63 -0.14 8.12
CA HIS A 24 -11.57 -0.95 7.36
C HIS A 24 -11.39 -0.74 5.85
N HIS A 25 -11.38 0.51 5.38
CA HIS A 25 -11.18 0.83 3.96
C HIS A 25 -9.80 0.37 3.48
N TRP A 26 -8.75 0.66 4.25
CA TRP A 26 -7.38 0.34 3.86
C TRP A 26 -7.15 -1.17 3.73
N TYR A 27 -7.72 -1.97 4.62
CA TYR A 27 -7.54 -3.42 4.61
C TYR A 27 -8.54 -4.18 3.74
N HIS A 28 -9.82 -3.76 3.71
CA HIS A 28 -10.87 -4.50 2.99
C HIS A 28 -11.20 -3.94 1.60
N VAL A 29 -10.81 -2.70 1.28
CA VAL A 29 -11.07 -2.08 -0.02
C VAL A 29 -9.76 -1.85 -0.77
N HIS A 30 -8.83 -1.10 -0.17
CA HIS A 30 -7.60 -0.70 -0.83
C HIS A 30 -6.62 -1.86 -1.06
N ALA A 31 -6.37 -2.68 -0.03
CA ALA A 31 -5.46 -3.82 -0.14
C ALA A 31 -5.82 -4.76 -1.32
N PRO A 32 -7.08 -5.19 -1.50
CA PRO A 32 -7.50 -5.91 -2.70
C PRO A 32 -7.15 -5.23 -4.02
N LEU A 33 -7.33 -3.90 -4.12
CA LEU A 33 -7.06 -3.14 -5.36
C LEU A 33 -5.57 -3.10 -5.72
N VAL A 34 -4.68 -3.05 -4.74
CA VAL A 34 -3.22 -2.98 -4.98
C VAL A 34 -2.57 -4.36 -5.20
N ILE A 35 -3.20 -5.45 -4.75
CA ILE A 35 -2.61 -6.79 -4.84
C ILE A 35 -2.24 -7.21 -6.26
N PRO A 36 -3.12 -7.12 -7.29
CA PRO A 36 -2.74 -7.49 -8.65
C PRO A 36 -1.52 -6.70 -9.15
N PHE A 37 -1.50 -5.39 -8.84
CA PHE A 37 -0.41 -4.50 -9.20
C PHE A 37 0.91 -4.90 -8.53
N PHE A 38 0.88 -5.16 -7.22
CA PHE A 38 2.05 -5.59 -6.44
C PHE A 38 2.57 -6.96 -6.86
N LEU A 39 1.70 -7.96 -6.98
CA LEU A 39 2.09 -9.31 -7.41
C LEU A 39 2.71 -9.28 -8.80
N HIS A 40 2.11 -8.55 -9.75
CA HIS A 40 2.69 -8.38 -11.08
C HIS A 40 3.99 -7.55 -11.06
N SER A 41 4.21 -6.69 -10.06
CA SER A 41 5.50 -6.01 -9.84
C SER A 41 6.56 -6.91 -9.19
N GLY A 42 6.24 -8.18 -8.89
CA GLY A 42 7.15 -9.09 -8.20
C GLY A 42 7.28 -8.84 -6.71
N ILE A 43 6.41 -7.99 -6.12
CA ILE A 43 6.40 -7.72 -4.68
C ILE A 43 6.09 -9.02 -3.94
N GLN A 44 6.99 -9.40 -3.04
CA GLN A 44 6.89 -10.65 -2.29
C GLN A 44 6.16 -10.48 -0.96
N HIS A 45 6.11 -9.26 -0.42
CA HIS A 45 5.51 -9.00 0.88
C HIS A 45 4.94 -7.58 0.95
N TYR A 46 3.75 -7.45 1.53
CA TYR A 46 3.09 -6.18 1.81
C TYR A 46 2.25 -6.33 3.06
N GLU A 47 2.35 -5.37 3.96
CA GLU A 47 1.59 -5.35 5.20
C GLU A 47 1.19 -3.94 5.62
N GLN A 48 0.20 -3.90 6.50
CA GLN A 48 -0.29 -2.68 7.13
C GLN A 48 -0.10 -2.82 8.64
N MET A 49 0.29 -1.74 9.31
CA MET A 49 0.25 -1.65 10.76
C MET A 49 -0.79 -0.61 11.13
N HIS A 50 -1.79 -1.04 11.88
CA HIS A 50 -2.87 -0.21 12.38
C HIS A 50 -2.55 0.26 13.80
N ALA A 51 -3.13 1.38 14.20
CA ALA A 51 -2.94 1.91 15.56
C ALA A 51 -3.55 0.95 16.61
N PRO A 52 -3.11 1.03 17.89
CA PRO A 52 -2.15 1.98 18.44
C PRO A 52 -0.74 1.80 17.87
N LEU A 53 -0.14 2.90 17.43
CA LEU A 53 1.24 2.92 16.93
C LEU A 53 2.20 3.27 18.06
N SER A 54 3.37 2.66 18.07
CA SER A 54 4.43 2.94 19.03
C SER A 54 5.79 2.96 18.35
N THR A 55 6.71 3.77 18.86
CA THR A 55 8.09 3.85 18.40
C THR A 55 9.01 4.09 19.58
N ASP A 56 10.24 3.55 19.50
CA ASP A 56 11.32 3.85 20.44
C ASP A 56 12.21 5.00 19.94
N ASP A 57 11.94 5.56 18.75
CA ASP A 57 12.69 6.71 18.22
C ASP A 57 12.18 8.02 18.87
N PRO A 58 12.99 8.67 19.72
CA PRO A 58 12.58 9.89 20.41
C PRO A 58 12.40 11.10 19.47
N ASN A 59 12.87 11.01 18.22
CA ASN A 59 12.75 12.09 17.24
C ASN A 59 11.52 11.94 16.33
N LEU A 60 10.80 10.82 16.43
CA LEU A 60 9.61 10.56 15.63
C LEU A 60 8.35 10.82 16.48
N ASP A 61 7.65 11.90 16.18
CA ASP A 61 6.30 12.12 16.70
C ASP A 61 5.34 11.14 16.02
N ILE A 62 5.10 9.99 16.65
CA ILE A 62 4.26 8.94 16.07
C ILE A 62 2.76 9.29 16.11
N LEU A 63 2.35 10.24 16.96
CA LEU A 63 0.94 10.57 17.19
C LEU A 63 0.29 11.28 16.00
N VAL A 64 1.09 11.85 15.09
CA VAL A 64 0.59 12.52 13.88
C VAL A 64 0.36 11.56 12.70
N TRP A 65 0.61 10.27 12.89
CA TRP A 65 0.48 9.23 11.86
C TRP A 65 -0.63 8.24 12.21
N ASP A 66 -1.38 7.79 11.21
CA ASP A 66 -2.53 6.93 11.40
C ASP A 66 -2.23 5.46 11.05
N GLY A 67 -1.19 5.19 10.26
CA GLY A 67 -0.85 3.82 9.85
C GLY A 67 0.54 3.71 9.23
N VAL A 68 1.00 2.46 9.12
CA VAL A 68 2.32 2.14 8.52
C VAL A 68 2.18 1.09 7.44
N ALA A 69 2.65 1.37 6.24
CA ALA A 69 2.82 0.37 5.18
C ALA A 69 4.20 -0.28 5.30
N GLY A 70 4.24 -1.60 5.52
CA GLY A 70 5.48 -2.37 5.40
C GLY A 70 5.70 -2.73 3.93
N MET A 71 6.77 -2.20 3.33
CA MET A 71 7.02 -2.33 1.90
C MET A 71 8.48 -2.73 1.62
N PRO A 72 8.75 -3.45 0.51
CA PRO A 72 10.14 -3.66 0.10
C PRO A 72 10.82 -2.32 -0.24
N PRO A 73 12.17 -2.32 -0.31
CA PRO A 73 12.94 -1.13 -0.64
C PRO A 73 12.48 -0.44 -1.92
N GLN A 74 12.69 0.88 -1.93
CA GLN A 74 12.17 1.88 -2.86
C GLN A 74 12.32 1.57 -4.37
N GLU A 75 13.29 0.75 -4.76
CA GLU A 75 13.60 0.39 -6.15
C GLU A 75 12.41 -0.18 -6.95
N VAL A 76 11.42 -0.80 -6.29
CA VAL A 76 10.22 -1.36 -6.95
C VAL A 76 9.07 -0.35 -7.07
N LEU A 77 9.06 0.71 -6.25
CA LEU A 77 7.99 1.72 -6.21
C LEU A 77 8.36 3.01 -6.94
N ASP A 78 9.66 3.35 -6.99
CA ASP A 78 10.19 4.62 -7.51
C ASP A 78 10.55 4.61 -8.99
N ALA A 79 10.26 3.52 -9.71
CA ALA A 79 10.39 3.49 -11.16
C ALA A 79 9.02 3.50 -11.89
N PRO A 80 8.09 4.44 -11.62
CA PRO A 80 6.88 4.56 -12.43
C PRO A 80 7.19 4.90 -13.89
N SER A 81 8.39 5.43 -14.20
CA SER A 81 8.86 5.70 -15.57
C SER A 81 9.26 4.45 -16.37
N THR A 82 9.40 3.28 -15.73
CA THR A 82 9.65 2.00 -16.42
C THR A 82 8.43 1.09 -16.44
N LEU A 83 7.32 1.49 -15.80
CA LEU A 83 6.09 0.73 -15.85
C LEU A 83 5.49 0.81 -17.26
N PRO A 84 5.07 -0.33 -17.84
CA PRO A 84 4.25 -0.32 -19.04
C PRO A 84 3.05 0.61 -18.88
N LYS A 85 2.67 1.30 -19.96
CA LYS A 85 1.64 2.34 -19.92
C LYS A 85 0.33 1.83 -19.30
N TRP A 86 -0.13 0.64 -19.68
CA TRP A 86 -1.34 0.04 -19.12
C TRP A 86 -1.32 -0.11 -17.59
N LYS A 87 -0.15 -0.34 -17.00
CA LYS A 87 0.02 -0.51 -15.55
C LYS A 87 0.07 0.83 -14.84
N ALA A 88 0.70 1.83 -15.46
CA ALA A 88 0.61 3.22 -15.02
C ALA A 88 -0.83 3.76 -15.08
N ASP A 89 -1.60 3.38 -16.11
CA ASP A 89 -3.01 3.71 -16.23
C ASP A 89 -3.83 3.06 -15.09
N TYR A 90 -3.63 1.76 -14.79
CA TYR A 90 -4.30 1.11 -13.64
C TYR A 90 -3.99 1.81 -12.32
N TYR A 91 -2.72 2.15 -12.08
CA TYR A 91 -2.35 2.90 -10.88
C TYR A 91 -3.09 4.24 -10.81
N ARG A 92 -3.07 5.04 -11.88
CA ARG A 92 -3.68 6.37 -11.91
C ARG A 92 -5.22 6.34 -11.84
N GLU A 93 -5.85 5.40 -12.52
CA GLU A 93 -7.31 5.35 -12.70
C GLU A 93 -8.02 4.55 -11.60
N VAL A 94 -7.32 3.65 -10.92
CA VAL A 94 -7.89 2.78 -9.87
C VAL A 94 -7.26 3.08 -8.51
N ILE A 95 -5.97 2.81 -8.34
CA ILE A 95 -5.30 2.88 -7.03
C ILE A 95 -5.27 4.33 -6.51
N LEU A 96 -4.79 5.28 -7.32
CA LEU A 96 -4.65 6.68 -6.94
C LEU A 96 -6.00 7.35 -6.66
N VAL A 97 -7.06 6.94 -7.38
CA VAL A 97 -8.42 7.41 -7.12
C VAL A 97 -8.91 6.92 -5.77
N ASP A 98 -8.57 5.68 -5.39
CA ASP A 98 -8.91 5.11 -4.10
C ASP A 98 -8.07 5.71 -2.96
N GLU A 99 -6.75 5.86 -3.11
CA GLU A 99 -5.86 6.52 -2.14
C GLU A 99 -6.42 7.86 -1.65
N LYS A 100 -6.87 8.70 -2.58
CA LYS A 100 -7.45 10.02 -2.28
C LYS A 100 -8.77 9.98 -1.50
N ARG A 101 -9.42 8.82 -1.36
CA ARG A 101 -10.64 8.67 -0.57
C ARG A 101 -10.33 8.47 0.91
N PHE A 102 -9.29 7.70 1.23
CA PHE A 102 -9.01 7.28 2.61
C PHE A 102 -7.74 7.90 3.22
N LEU A 103 -6.87 8.49 2.40
CA LEU A 103 -5.69 9.23 2.84
C LEU A 103 -5.91 10.75 2.73
N VAL A 104 -5.07 11.52 3.44
CA VAL A 104 -5.10 12.99 3.39
C VAL A 104 -4.75 13.56 2.00
N SER A 105 -3.96 12.83 1.23
CA SER A 105 -3.58 13.11 -0.16
C SER A 105 -3.17 11.79 -0.84
N ALA A 106 -2.60 11.82 -2.06
CA ALA A 106 -2.01 10.59 -2.62
C ALA A 106 -0.91 10.09 -1.67
N ALA A 107 -0.71 8.77 -1.59
CA ALA A 107 0.24 8.19 -0.64
C ALA A 107 1.64 8.79 -0.85
N LEU A 108 2.08 8.89 -2.10
CA LEU A 108 3.41 9.41 -2.47
C LEU A 108 3.60 10.90 -2.15
N ASP A 109 2.54 11.67 -1.92
CA ASP A 109 2.64 13.10 -1.61
C ASP A 109 3.04 13.36 -0.14
N HIS A 110 2.76 12.42 0.76
CA HIS A 110 2.94 12.63 2.21
C HIS A 110 3.62 11.47 2.95
N ILE A 111 3.87 10.34 2.29
CA ILE A 111 4.50 9.18 2.90
C ILE A 111 5.89 9.55 3.45
N VAL A 112 6.12 9.22 4.71
CA VAL A 112 7.45 9.35 5.32
C VAL A 112 8.03 7.95 5.49
N ARG A 113 9.16 7.70 4.84
CA ARG A 113 9.89 6.43 4.98
C ARG A 113 10.76 6.47 6.24
N VAL A 114 10.62 5.44 7.07
CA VAL A 114 11.48 5.17 8.21
C VAL A 114 12.11 3.79 8.08
N LYS A 115 13.15 3.55 8.87
CA LYS A 115 13.88 2.27 8.84
C LYS A 115 12.96 1.11 9.22
N PRO A 116 13.30 -0.11 8.80
CA PRO A 116 12.61 -1.30 9.26
C PRO A 116 12.53 -1.37 10.78
N GLY A 117 11.35 -1.70 11.30
CA GLY A 117 11.12 -1.88 12.73
C GLY A 117 11.12 -0.60 13.57
N THR A 118 11.17 0.60 12.96
CA THR A 118 11.08 1.87 13.71
C THR A 118 9.71 2.03 14.39
N VAL A 119 8.64 1.60 13.75
CA VAL A 119 7.27 1.68 14.28
C VAL A 119 6.67 0.28 14.42
N ALA A 120 5.96 0.07 15.52
CA ALA A 120 5.13 -1.10 15.78
C ALA A 120 3.65 -0.72 15.84
N GLY A 121 2.78 -1.69 15.59
CA GLY A 121 1.33 -1.58 15.64
C GLY A 121 0.67 -2.92 15.38
N GLU A 122 -0.66 -2.95 15.25
CA GLU A 122 -1.37 -4.18 14.90
C GLU A 122 -1.06 -4.55 13.44
N ARG A 123 -0.30 -5.63 13.24
CA ARG A 123 0.15 -6.05 11.92
C ARG A 123 -0.93 -6.85 11.18
N LYS A 124 -1.23 -6.40 9.96
CA LYS A 124 -2.10 -7.07 8.99
C LYS A 124 -1.28 -7.39 7.74
N VAL A 125 -0.89 -8.66 7.60
CA VAL A 125 -0.15 -9.12 6.41
C VAL A 125 -1.13 -9.31 5.26
N VAL A 126 -0.84 -8.69 4.12
CA VAL A 126 -1.70 -8.68 2.93
C VAL A 126 -1.10 -9.57 1.83
N ILE A 127 0.21 -9.49 1.64
CA ILE A 127 0.97 -10.36 0.73
C ILE A 127 2.11 -10.99 1.52
N GLN A 128 2.31 -12.29 1.37
CA GLN A 128 3.45 -13.02 1.93
C GLN A 128 3.94 -14.05 0.90
N GLU A 129 5.26 -14.09 0.68
CA GLU A 129 5.90 -15.01 -0.29
C GLU A 129 5.25 -14.95 -1.69
N GLY A 130 4.90 -13.74 -2.13
CA GLY A 130 4.26 -13.52 -3.43
C GLY A 130 2.83 -14.06 -3.53
N LYS A 131 2.18 -14.34 -2.40
CA LYS A 131 0.79 -14.79 -2.34
C LYS A 131 -0.06 -13.81 -1.56
N ALA A 132 -1.24 -13.51 -2.08
CA ALA A 132 -2.24 -12.74 -1.35
C ALA A 132 -2.78 -13.57 -0.17
N LEU A 133 -2.80 -12.97 1.02
CA LEU A 133 -3.40 -13.56 2.22
C LEU A 133 -4.81 -13.02 2.49
N VAL A 134 -5.21 -11.99 1.75
CA VAL A 134 -6.59 -11.45 1.77
C VAL A 134 -7.32 -11.85 0.50
N GLU A 135 -8.63 -12.00 0.61
CA GLU A 135 -9.48 -12.28 -0.55
C GLU A 135 -9.49 -11.07 -1.49
N VAL A 136 -9.24 -11.35 -2.77
CA VAL A 136 -9.36 -10.35 -3.84
C VAL A 136 -10.59 -10.70 -4.66
N GLY A 137 -11.60 -9.84 -4.60
CA GLY A 137 -12.86 -10.08 -5.30
C GLY A 137 -12.68 -10.20 -6.82
N GLU A 138 -13.52 -11.03 -7.45
CA GLU A 138 -13.48 -11.27 -8.90
C GLU A 138 -13.57 -10.00 -9.75
N GLU A 139 -14.27 -8.98 -9.25
CA GLU A 139 -14.36 -7.68 -9.91
C GLU A 139 -13.00 -7.00 -10.05
N VAL A 140 -12.18 -7.04 -8.99
CA VAL A 140 -10.82 -6.48 -9.01
C VAL A 140 -9.97 -7.18 -10.07
N TRP A 141 -10.02 -8.51 -10.11
CA TRP A 141 -9.31 -9.28 -11.14
C TRP A 141 -9.86 -9.02 -12.54
N ARG A 142 -11.16 -8.82 -12.70
CA ARG A 142 -11.78 -8.47 -13.98
C ARG A 142 -11.22 -7.14 -14.49
N VAL A 143 -11.26 -6.10 -13.65
CA VAL A 143 -10.70 -4.77 -13.97
C VAL A 143 -9.22 -4.90 -14.30
N TRP A 144 -8.41 -5.53 -13.44
CA TRP A 144 -6.97 -5.74 -13.70
C TRP A 144 -6.70 -6.37 -15.08
N ARG A 145 -7.41 -7.46 -15.41
CA ARG A 145 -7.27 -8.15 -16.71
C ARG A 145 -7.68 -7.27 -17.89
N GLU A 146 -8.57 -6.31 -17.72
CA GLU A 146 -8.88 -5.33 -18.79
C GLU A 146 -7.69 -4.44 -19.09
N TYR A 147 -6.98 -3.94 -18.08
CA TYR A 147 -5.77 -3.16 -18.27
C TYR A 147 -4.63 -4.00 -18.86
N GLU A 148 -4.41 -5.23 -18.38
CA GLU A 148 -3.43 -6.15 -19.01
C GLU A 148 -3.71 -6.37 -20.51
N ARG A 149 -4.98 -6.49 -20.90
CA ARG A 149 -5.36 -6.59 -22.32
C ARG A 149 -5.07 -5.33 -23.12
N ARG A 150 -5.10 -4.13 -22.51
CA ARG A 150 -4.67 -2.89 -23.17
C ARG A 150 -3.19 -2.97 -23.50
N GLY A 151 -2.37 -3.45 -22.56
CA GLY A 151 -0.93 -3.63 -22.75
C GLY A 151 -0.54 -4.62 -23.86
N LYS A 152 -1.37 -5.61 -24.17
CA LYS A 152 -1.13 -6.54 -25.30
C LYS A 152 -1.35 -5.92 -26.68
N LYS A 153 -1.96 -4.74 -26.75
CA LYS A 153 -2.23 -4.00 -27.98
C LYS A 153 -1.28 -2.81 -28.18
N GLU A 154 -0.44 -2.54 -27.19
CA GLU A 154 0.68 -1.59 -27.23
C GLU A 154 1.89 -2.24 -27.90
#